data_AF-A0A2N7VIZ2-F1
#
_entry.id   AF-A0A2N7VIZ2-F1
#
_cell.length_a   1.000
_cell.length_b   1.000
_cell.length_c   1.000
_cell.angle_alpha   90.00
_cell.angle_beta   90.00
_cell.angle_gamma   90.00
#
_symmetry.space_group_name_H-M   'P 1'
#
loop_
_entity.id
_entity.type
_entity.pdbx_description
1 polymer ?
#
loop_
_entity_poly.entity_id
_entity_poly.type
_entity_poly.pdbx_seq_one_letter_code
_entity_poly.pdbx_strand_id
1 'polypeptide(L)'
;MAMKKTDLEKNKALKLTQSMKQAQSDRFGKGVTEPPVNRREQRKLDQAKGLVPFACKLDSELVSTLKERAATHPEGMNGLIDEFLRHALAAQGAGKA
;
A
#
# COMPACT_ATOMS: atom_id res chain seq x y z
N MET A 1 -3.37 -37.35 -40.66
CA MET A 1 -4.79 -37.81 -40.58
C MET A 1 -5.66 -36.57 -40.71
N ALA A 2 -6.29 -36.34 -41.87
CA ALA A 2 -7.12 -35.16 -42.10
C ALA A 2 -8.38 -35.22 -41.21
N MET A 3 -8.53 -34.25 -40.30
CA MET A 3 -9.70 -34.15 -39.42
C MET A 3 -10.97 -34.03 -40.27
N LYS A 4 -11.92 -34.94 -40.07
CA LYS A 4 -13.23 -34.88 -40.72
C LYS A 4 -13.92 -33.58 -40.30
N LYS A 5 -14.67 -32.94 -41.21
CA LYS A 5 -15.32 -31.63 -40.96
C LYS A 5 -16.16 -31.62 -39.68
N THR A 6 -16.76 -32.77 -39.34
CA THR A 6 -17.52 -33.00 -38.11
C THR A 6 -16.69 -32.90 -36.83
N ASP A 7 -15.44 -33.36 -36.86
CA ASP A 7 -14.56 -33.30 -35.68
C ASP A 7 -14.05 -31.87 -35.45
N LEU A 8 -13.94 -31.08 -36.51
CA LEU A 8 -13.61 -29.66 -36.43
C LEU A 8 -14.74 -28.88 -35.76
N GLU A 9 -16.00 -29.17 -36.09
CA GLU A 9 -17.18 -28.56 -35.48
C GLU A 9 -17.33 -28.94 -33.99
N LYS A 10 -17.08 -30.20 -33.63
CA LYS A 10 -17.04 -30.63 -32.22
C LYS A 10 -15.97 -29.89 -31.42
N ASN A 11 -14.78 -29.74 -31.98
CA ASN A 11 -13.69 -28.99 -31.34
C ASN A 11 -14.04 -27.50 -31.17
N LYS A 12 -14.78 -26.90 -32.11
CA LYS A 12 -15.27 -25.52 -31.99
C LYS A 12 -16.30 -25.39 -30.86
N ALA A 13 -17.25 -26.32 -30.76
CA ALA A 13 -18.23 -26.34 -29.67
C ALA A 13 -17.56 -26.52 -28.29
N LEU A 14 -16.56 -27.39 -28.20
CA LEU A 14 -15.77 -27.58 -26.97
C LEU A 14 -15.00 -26.32 -26.56
N LYS A 15 -14.43 -25.58 -27.52
CA LYS A 15 -13.76 -24.30 -27.23
C LYS A 15 -14.74 -23.23 -26.74
N LEU A 16 -15.91 -23.13 -27.37
CA LEU A 16 -16.95 -22.17 -26.97
C LEU A 16 -17.47 -22.44 -25.55
N THR A 17 -17.74 -23.70 -25.22
CA THR A 17 -18.19 -24.10 -23.87
C THR A 17 -17.11 -23.87 -22.81
N GLN A 18 -15.83 -24.12 -23.13
CA GLN A 18 -14.72 -23.80 -22.24
C GLN A 18 -14.57 -22.29 -22.01
N SER A 19 -14.70 -21.46 -23.06
CA SER A 19 -14.66 -20.00 -22.92
C SER A 19 -15.80 -19.45 -22.07
N MET A 20 -17.01 -20.00 -22.20
CA MET A 20 -18.15 -19.60 -21.37
C MET A 20 -17.96 -19.99 -19.90
N LYS A 21 -17.35 -21.16 -19.61
CA LYS A 21 -17.02 -21.57 -18.24
C LYS A 21 -15.91 -20.70 -17.60
N GLN A 22 -14.93 -20.26 -18.38
CA GLN A 22 -13.85 -19.39 -17.89
C GLN A 22 -14.31 -17.94 -17.64
N ALA A 23 -15.35 -17.46 -18.33
CA ALA A 23 -15.86 -16.11 -18.15
C ALA A 23 -16.51 -15.83 -16.77
N GLN A 24 -16.71 -16.85 -15.92
CA GLN A 24 -17.33 -16.68 -14.59
C GLN A 24 -16.37 -16.56 -13.40
N SER A 25 -15.06 -16.38 -13.64
CA SER A 25 -14.08 -16.17 -12.57
C SER A 25 -13.59 -14.72 -12.45
N ASP A 26 -14.53 -13.77 -12.41
CA ASP A 26 -14.23 -12.36 -12.07
C ASP A 26 -14.16 -12.10 -10.55
N ARG A 27 -14.14 -13.17 -9.72
CA ARG A 27 -14.20 -13.09 -8.25
C ARG A 27 -12.85 -12.92 -7.55
N PHE A 28 -11.72 -12.95 -8.26
CA PHE A 28 -10.42 -12.63 -7.69
C PHE A 28 -10.02 -11.20 -8.05
N GLY A 29 -10.35 -10.25 -7.16
CA GLY A 29 -9.63 -8.97 -7.06
C GLY A 29 -10.34 -7.68 -7.46
N LYS A 30 -11.57 -7.70 -8.01
CA LYS A 30 -12.32 -6.47 -8.34
C LYS A 30 -13.09 -5.93 -7.13
N GLY A 31 -12.35 -5.49 -6.11
CA GLY A 31 -12.89 -4.75 -4.96
C GLY A 31 -11.97 -3.64 -4.46
N VAL A 32 -10.87 -3.34 -5.17
CA VAL A 32 -9.96 -2.26 -4.81
C VAL A 32 -9.68 -1.43 -6.08
N THR A 33 -10.47 -0.40 -6.29
CA THR A 33 -10.34 0.63 -7.34
C THR A 33 -9.21 1.61 -7.04
N GLU A 34 -8.06 1.10 -6.60
CA GLU A 34 -6.77 1.79 -6.49
C GLU A 34 -5.73 0.72 -6.14
N PRO A 35 -4.72 0.42 -6.98
CA PRO A 35 -3.61 -0.38 -6.51
C PRO A 35 -3.00 0.37 -5.31
N PRO A 36 -2.97 -0.20 -4.08
CA PRO A 36 -2.25 0.45 -3.00
C PRO A 36 -0.82 0.60 -3.50
N VAL A 37 -0.36 1.85 -3.62
CA VAL A 37 1.01 2.20 -4.02
C VAL A 37 1.94 1.15 -3.44
N ASN A 38 2.65 0.46 -4.33
CA ASN A 38 3.32 -0.79 -4.06
C ASN A 38 4.12 -0.67 -2.76
N ARG A 39 3.60 -1.23 -1.64
CA ARG A 39 4.15 -1.03 -0.29
C ARG A 39 5.65 -1.35 -0.21
N ARG A 40 6.14 -2.16 -1.14
CA ARG A 40 7.55 -2.53 -1.30
C ARG A 40 8.39 -1.40 -1.87
N GLU A 41 7.87 -0.65 -2.84
CA GLU A 41 8.52 0.53 -3.43
C GLU A 41 8.56 1.67 -2.42
N GLN A 42 7.47 1.89 -1.68
CA GLN A 42 7.43 2.88 -0.59
C GLN A 42 8.48 2.57 0.48
N ARG A 43 8.59 1.31 0.94
CA ARG A 43 9.64 0.89 1.88
C ARG A 43 11.05 1.05 1.32
N LYS A 44 11.27 0.82 0.02
CA LYS A 44 12.59 1.05 -0.61
C LYS A 44 12.94 2.53 -0.62
N LEU A 45 11.98 3.41 -0.89
CA LEU A 45 12.17 4.86 -0.82
C LEU A 45 12.43 5.32 0.61
N ASP A 46 11.70 4.78 1.59
CA ASP A 46 11.92 5.08 3.01
C ASP A 46 13.30 4.60 3.48
N GLN A 47 13.71 3.38 3.08
CA GLN A 47 15.06 2.87 3.36
C GLN A 47 16.15 3.70 2.70
N ALA A 48 15.94 4.13 1.45
CA ALA A 48 16.88 5.02 0.76
C ALA A 48 16.99 6.39 1.44
N LYS A 49 15.92 6.85 2.07
CA LYS A 49 15.87 8.06 2.90
C LYS A 49 16.36 7.84 4.35
N GLY A 50 16.77 6.62 4.71
CA GLY A 50 17.19 6.27 6.07
C GLY A 50 16.05 6.22 7.11
N LEU A 51 14.80 6.25 6.67
CA LEU A 51 13.62 6.18 7.54
C LEU A 51 13.45 4.74 8.06
N VAL A 52 13.58 4.57 9.36
CA VAL A 52 13.33 3.30 10.05
C VAL A 52 11.92 3.31 10.61
N PRO A 53 11.08 2.29 10.34
CA PRO A 53 9.75 2.21 10.94
C PRO A 53 9.89 1.98 12.46
N PHE A 54 9.53 3.00 13.24
CA PHE A 54 9.56 2.97 14.70
C PHE A 54 8.14 3.09 15.26
N ALA A 55 7.61 2.00 15.82
CA ALA A 55 6.25 1.95 16.34
C ALA A 55 6.25 2.24 17.85
N CYS A 56 5.88 3.47 18.23
CA CYS A 56 5.55 3.81 19.61
C CYS A 56 4.04 3.78 19.84
N LYS A 57 3.63 3.25 21.00
CA LYS A 57 2.25 3.43 21.47
C LYS A 57 2.13 4.82 22.06
N LEU A 58 1.23 5.63 21.52
CA LEU A 58 0.89 6.96 21.99
C LEU A 58 -0.57 6.99 22.42
N ASP A 59 -0.90 7.95 23.28
CA ASP A 59 -2.28 8.23 23.66
C ASP A 59 -3.12 8.65 22.44
N SER A 60 -4.41 8.27 22.42
CA SER A 60 -5.30 8.56 21.30
C SER A 60 -5.53 10.05 21.06
N GLU A 61 -5.61 10.86 22.11
CA GLU A 61 -5.83 12.31 22.01
C GLU A 61 -4.56 13.03 21.50
N LEU A 62 -3.39 12.51 21.89
CA LEU A 62 -2.13 12.99 21.35
C LEU A 62 -2.01 12.69 19.86
N VAL A 63 -2.42 11.48 19.44
CA VAL A 63 -2.40 11.11 18.02
C VAL A 63 -3.37 11.95 17.19
N SER A 64 -4.55 12.31 17.69
CA SER A 64 -5.46 13.20 16.96
C SER A 64 -4.86 14.60 16.81
N THR A 65 -4.30 15.15 17.87
CA THR A 65 -3.63 16.46 17.85
C THR A 65 -2.45 16.48 16.86
N LEU A 66 -1.64 15.41 16.84
CA LEU A 66 -0.54 15.27 15.90
C LEU A 66 -1.05 15.19 14.45
N LYS A 67 -2.16 14.51 14.20
CA LYS A 67 -2.76 14.43 12.86
C LYS A 67 -3.27 15.78 12.36
N GLU A 68 -3.94 16.53 13.22
CA GLU A 68 -4.43 17.87 12.91
C GLU A 68 -3.28 18.83 12.56
N ARG A 69 -2.20 18.79 13.34
CA ARG A 69 -1.01 19.61 13.08
C ARG A 69 -0.21 19.12 11.86
N ALA A 70 -0.14 17.82 11.63
CA ALA A 70 0.52 17.27 10.46
C ALA A 70 -0.19 17.62 9.15
N ALA A 71 -1.50 17.88 9.19
CA ALA A 71 -2.28 18.27 8.02
C ALA A 71 -1.84 19.62 7.42
N THR A 72 -1.26 20.50 8.23
CA THR A 72 -0.76 21.81 7.80
C THR A 72 0.76 21.85 7.61
N HIS A 73 1.47 20.73 7.87
CA HIS A 73 2.92 20.68 7.85
C HIS A 73 3.45 20.25 6.45
N PRO A 74 4.43 20.97 5.86
CA PRO A 74 4.94 20.67 4.51
C PRO A 74 5.59 19.29 4.39
N GLU A 75 6.23 18.82 5.46
CA GLU A 75 6.87 17.49 5.54
C GLU A 75 5.94 16.39 6.10
N GLY A 76 4.65 16.71 6.28
CA GLY A 76 3.65 15.83 6.85
C GLY A 76 3.97 15.36 8.28
N MET A 77 3.42 14.19 8.65
CA MET A 77 3.54 13.64 10.01
C MET A 77 4.98 13.32 10.42
N ASN A 78 5.78 12.75 9.50
CA ASN A 78 7.13 12.31 9.82
C ASN A 78 8.06 13.50 10.10
N GLY A 79 7.97 14.58 9.29
CA GLY A 79 8.75 15.79 9.54
C GLY A 79 8.35 16.51 10.83
N LEU A 80 7.03 16.62 11.09
CA LEU A 80 6.54 17.21 12.34
C LEU A 80 7.07 16.48 13.57
N ILE A 81 7.07 15.14 13.53
CA ILE A 81 7.59 14.32 14.62
C ILE A 81 9.12 14.48 14.75
N ASP A 82 9.87 14.52 13.65
CA ASP A 82 11.33 14.72 13.69
C ASP A 82 11.69 16.07 14.34
N GLU A 83 11.01 17.17 13.97
CA GLU A 83 11.20 18.49 14.57
C GLU A 83 10.89 18.49 16.06
N PHE A 84 9.74 17.94 16.47
CA PHE A 84 9.36 17.85 17.88
C PHE A 84 10.33 17.01 18.70
N LEU A 85 10.78 15.87 18.19
CA LEU A 85 11.73 15.01 18.87
C LEU A 85 13.10 15.70 19.02
N ARG A 86 13.60 16.35 17.97
CA ARG A 86 14.87 17.10 18.03
C ARG A 86 14.79 18.26 19.01
N HIS A 87 13.69 19.03 18.99
CA HIS A 87 13.50 20.14 19.91
C HIS A 87 13.40 19.65 21.37
N ALA A 88 12.64 18.57 21.63
CA ALA A 88 12.53 17.98 22.96
C ALA A 88 13.88 17.46 23.48
N LEU A 89 14.66 16.78 22.63
CA LEU A 89 15.99 16.29 22.99
C LEU A 89 16.98 17.43 23.26
N ALA A 90 16.94 18.50 22.45
CA ALA A 90 17.77 19.68 22.68
C ALA A 90 17.41 20.40 23.99
N ALA A 91 16.12 20.57 24.26
CA ALA A 91 15.64 21.16 25.52
C ALA A 91 16.02 20.30 26.74
N GLN A 92 15.96 18.98 26.61
CA GLN A 92 16.34 18.06 27.70
C GLN A 92 17.85 17.98 27.92
N GLY A 93 18.66 18.17 26.87
CA GLY A 93 20.11 18.29 26.97
C GLY A 93 20.56 19.61 27.60
N ALA A 94 19.84 20.70 27.38
CA ALA A 94 20.15 22.02 27.94
C ALA A 94 19.92 22.11 29.47
N GLY A 95 19.14 21.20 30.06
CA GLY A 95 18.92 21.13 31.52
C GLY A 95 19.87 20.20 32.27
N LYS A 96 20.85 19.59 31.59
CA LYS A 96 21.82 18.64 32.17
C LYS A 96 23.27 19.15 32.19
N ALA A 97 23.49 20.44 31.97
CA ALA A 97 24.80 21.10 32.07
C ALA A 97 24.87 21.96 33.34
#